data_AF-D3PQS0-F1
#
_entry.id   AF-D3PQS0-F1
#
_cell.length_a   1.000
_cell.length_b   1.000
_cell.length_c   1.000
_cell.angle_alpha   90.00
_cell.angle_beta   90.00
_cell.angle_gamma   90.00
#
_symmetry.space_group_name_H-M   'P 1'
#
loop_
_entity.id
_entity.type
_entity.pdbx_description
1 polymer ?
#
loop_
_entity_poly.entity_id
_entity_poly.type
_entity_poly.pdbx_seq_one_letter_code
_entity_poly.pdbx_strand_id
1 'polypeptide(L)'
;MRLIELAVVLALAGFLALAASALLFYGSEASREARLRLGAEIAYDELRARLGRDMREALQISSLVASELRLVVAGGCVVYRLQSGQLFRQAWVGGCAVVSGVPVRLLEDTSLPLARFCSDPALRRMGLFDVCPSNWNSVGGGLTLRQNNQDQVFAPPVVSLR
;
A
#
# COMPACT_ATOMS: atom_id res chain seq x y z
N MET A 1 -26.23 26.20 52.30
CA MET A 1 -25.43 25.14 51.65
C MET A 1 -24.82 24.27 52.72
N ARG A 2 -25.25 23.00 52.82
CA ARG A 2 -24.70 22.06 53.82
C ARG A 2 -23.48 21.35 53.23
N LEU A 3 -22.48 21.03 54.06
CA LEU A 3 -21.23 20.33 53.70
C LEU A 3 -21.43 19.12 52.77
N ILE A 4 -22.58 18.46 52.89
CA ILE A 4 -22.98 17.28 52.10
C ILE A 4 -23.22 17.64 50.63
N GLU A 5 -23.83 18.79 50.32
CA GLU A 5 -24.05 19.24 48.95
C GLU A 5 -22.71 19.53 48.25
N LEU A 6 -21.76 20.10 48.98
CA LEU A 6 -20.44 20.45 48.46
C LEU A 6 -19.60 19.21 48.13
N ALA A 7 -19.69 18.17 48.99
CA ALA A 7 -19.05 16.88 48.75
C ALA A 7 -19.64 16.13 47.54
N VAL A 8 -20.97 16.15 47.37
CA VAL A 8 -21.63 15.51 46.22
C VAL A 8 -21.24 16.19 44.90
N VAL A 9 -21.20 17.53 44.87
CA VAL A 9 -20.78 18.28 43.69
C VAL A 9 -19.33 17.97 43.31
N LEU A 10 -18.42 17.88 44.29
CA LEU A 10 -17.02 17.51 44.05
C LEU A 10 -16.87 16.08 43.53
N ALA A 11 -17.63 15.12 44.07
CA ALA A 11 -17.61 13.74 43.59
C ALA A 11 -18.12 13.61 42.14
N LEU A 12 -19.20 14.32 41.80
CA LEU A 12 -19.74 14.38 40.44
C LEU A 12 -18.77 15.05 39.46
N ALA A 13 -18.12 16.15 39.86
CA ALA A 13 -17.12 16.81 39.03
C ALA A 13 -15.91 15.90 38.75
N GLY A 14 -15.45 15.14 39.76
CA GLY A 14 -14.38 14.16 39.59
C GLY A 14 -14.74 13.03 38.61
N PHE A 15 -15.96 12.50 38.71
CA PHE A 15 -16.46 11.47 37.79
C PHE A 15 -16.57 11.99 36.35
N LEU A 16 -17.07 13.22 36.16
CA LEU A 16 -17.16 13.86 34.86
C LEU A 16 -15.78 14.11 34.25
N ALA A 17 -14.80 14.54 35.04
CA ALA A 17 -13.43 14.74 34.58
C ALA A 17 -12.78 13.42 34.13
N LEU A 18 -12.99 12.33 34.87
CA LEU A 18 -12.51 11.00 34.49
C LEU A 18 -13.17 10.48 33.22
N ALA A 19 -14.49 10.64 33.09
CA ALA A 19 -15.23 10.24 31.90
C ALA A 19 -14.77 11.04 30.65
N ALA A 20 -14.59 12.36 30.79
CA ALA A 20 -14.08 13.20 29.71
C ALA A 20 -12.65 12.83 29.30
N SER A 21 -11.79 12.52 30.27
CA SER A 21 -10.39 12.12 30.01
C SER A 21 -10.33 10.77 29.29
N ALA A 22 -11.15 9.80 29.70
CA ALA A 22 -11.26 8.51 29.01
C ALA A 22 -11.78 8.69 27.57
N LEU A 23 -12.82 9.50 27.37
CA LEU A 23 -13.36 9.79 26.04
C LEU A 23 -12.34 10.45 25.11
N LEU A 24 -11.53 11.38 25.60
CA LEU A 24 -10.47 12.02 24.83
C LEU A 24 -9.37 11.02 24.46
N PHE A 25 -8.99 10.15 25.39
CA PHE A 25 -7.96 9.13 25.15
C PHE A 25 -8.43 8.13 24.07
N TYR A 26 -9.62 7.54 24.24
CA TYR A 26 -10.20 6.61 23.27
C TYR A 26 -10.48 7.26 21.91
N GLY A 27 -10.95 8.52 21.91
CA GLY A 27 -11.18 9.27 20.67
C GLY A 27 -9.90 9.54 19.88
N SER A 28 -8.79 9.81 20.59
CA SER A 28 -7.49 10.05 19.95
C SER A 28 -6.92 8.79 19.29
N GLU A 29 -7.03 7.63 19.93
CA GLU A 29 -6.56 6.35 19.38
C GLU A 29 -7.38 5.93 18.16
N ALA A 30 -8.71 6.01 18.25
CA ALA A 30 -9.59 5.72 17.13
C ALA A 30 -9.32 6.64 15.93
N SER A 31 -9.06 7.93 16.18
CA SER A 31 -8.72 8.88 15.11
C SER A 31 -7.36 8.58 14.46
N ARG A 32 -6.39 8.09 15.25
CA ARG A 32 -5.06 7.74 14.75
C ARG A 32 -5.11 6.49 13.88
N GLU A 33 -5.80 5.45 14.33
CA GLU A 33 -5.99 4.22 13.55
C GLU A 33 -6.74 4.49 12.24
N ALA A 34 -7.80 5.31 12.29
CA ALA A 34 -8.53 5.71 11.09
C ALA A 34 -7.62 6.44 10.09
N ARG A 35 -6.76 7.36 10.55
CA ARG A 35 -5.81 8.07 9.68
C ARG A 35 -4.76 7.14 9.06
N LEU A 36 -4.26 6.15 9.81
CA LEU A 36 -3.30 5.18 9.30
C LEU A 36 -3.91 4.27 8.24
N ARG A 37 -5.18 3.88 8.41
CA ARG A 37 -5.90 3.11 7.37
C ARG A 37 -6.11 3.93 6.11
N LEU A 38 -6.60 5.17 6.26
CA LEU A 38 -6.76 6.10 5.15
C LEU A 38 -5.43 6.34 4.40
N GLY A 39 -4.32 6.49 5.11
CA GLY A 39 -3.00 6.66 4.52
C GLY A 39 -2.57 5.46 3.66
N ALA A 40 -2.73 4.25 4.19
CA ALA A 40 -2.41 3.02 3.45
C ALA A 40 -3.35 2.79 2.26
N GLU A 41 -4.64 3.12 2.38
CA GLU A 41 -5.62 3.06 1.28
C GLU A 41 -5.23 3.99 0.13
N ILE A 42 -4.90 5.26 0.43
CA ILE A 42 -4.45 6.23 -0.59
C ILE A 42 -3.18 5.73 -1.28
N ALA A 43 -2.21 5.25 -0.51
CA ALA A 43 -0.96 4.71 -1.03
C ALA A 43 -1.20 3.49 -1.94
N TYR A 44 -2.10 2.59 -1.53
CA TYR A 44 -2.51 1.43 -2.32
C TYR A 44 -3.22 1.85 -3.62
N ASP A 45 -4.13 2.82 -3.57
CA ASP A 45 -4.86 3.29 -4.75
C ASP A 45 -3.93 3.99 -5.75
N GLU A 46 -2.96 4.79 -5.27
CA GLU A 46 -1.94 5.38 -6.14
C GLU A 46 -1.09 4.29 -6.81
N LEU A 47 -0.63 3.30 -6.04
CA LEU A 47 0.11 2.15 -6.56
C LEU A 47 -0.69 1.45 -7.66
N ARG A 48 -1.94 1.11 -7.37
CA ARG A 48 -2.84 0.40 -8.29
C ARG A 48 -3.08 1.23 -9.56
N ALA A 49 -3.32 2.53 -9.43
CA ALA A 49 -3.55 3.42 -10.55
C ALA A 49 -2.30 3.56 -11.44
N ARG A 50 -1.13 3.75 -10.84
CA ARG A 50 0.14 3.94 -11.55
C ARG A 50 0.61 2.67 -12.23
N LEU A 51 0.62 1.56 -11.51
CA LEU A 51 0.95 0.24 -12.07
C LEU A 51 -0.04 -0.11 -13.18
N GLY A 52 -1.35 0.04 -12.93
CA GLY A 52 -2.38 -0.20 -13.94
C GLY A 52 -2.24 0.64 -15.20
N ARG A 53 -1.77 1.89 -15.08
CA ARG A 53 -1.48 2.76 -16.23
C ARG A 53 -0.30 2.22 -17.05
N ASP A 54 0.86 2.05 -16.42
CA ASP A 54 2.07 1.64 -17.13
C ASP A 54 1.91 0.26 -17.80
N MET A 55 1.14 -0.64 -17.18
CA MET A 55 0.85 -1.96 -17.73
C MET A 55 -0.08 -1.92 -18.95
N ARG A 56 -1.05 -0.99 -18.96
CA ARG A 56 -1.94 -0.79 -20.11
C ARG A 56 -1.23 -0.10 -21.27
N GLU A 57 -0.23 0.72 -20.97
CA GLU A 57 0.65 1.37 -21.95
C GLU A 57 1.81 0.46 -22.39
N ALA A 58 2.04 -0.66 -21.69
CA ALA A 58 3.07 -1.61 -22.02
C ALA A 58 2.73 -2.33 -23.34
N LEU A 59 3.67 -2.25 -24.28
CA LEU A 59 3.64 -3.00 -25.54
C LEU A 59 4.09 -4.44 -25.34
N GLN A 60 5.04 -4.66 -24.44
CA GLN A 60 5.57 -5.98 -24.09
C GLN A 60 6.23 -5.97 -22.72
N ILE A 61 6.24 -7.14 -22.07
CA ILE A 61 7.06 -7.38 -20.88
C ILE A 61 8.44 -7.81 -21.36
N SER A 62 9.47 -6.99 -21.09
CA SER A 62 10.85 -7.33 -21.43
C SER A 62 11.48 -8.27 -20.41
N SER A 63 11.12 -8.15 -19.13
CA SER A 63 11.59 -9.03 -18.07
C SER A 63 10.61 -9.04 -16.91
N LEU A 64 10.41 -10.21 -16.31
CA LEU A 64 9.61 -10.37 -15.11
C LEU A 64 10.25 -11.40 -14.19
N VAL A 65 10.64 -10.94 -13.01
CA VAL A 65 11.13 -11.76 -11.90
C VAL A 65 10.48 -11.28 -10.61
N ALA A 66 10.58 -12.06 -9.53
CA ALA A 66 9.88 -11.77 -8.28
C ALA A 66 10.17 -10.35 -7.73
N SER A 67 11.35 -9.80 -7.95
CA SER A 67 11.78 -8.48 -7.44
C SER A 67 11.88 -7.39 -8.50
N GLU A 68 11.75 -7.70 -9.80
CA GLU A 68 11.87 -6.72 -10.87
C GLU A 68 10.86 -7.01 -11.97
N LEU A 69 10.20 -5.94 -12.41
CA LEU A 69 9.36 -5.93 -13.58
C LEU A 69 9.87 -4.89 -14.57
N ARG A 70 10.05 -5.28 -15.82
CA ARG A 70 10.44 -4.40 -16.91
C ARG A 70 9.42 -4.41 -18.04
N LEU A 71 8.89 -3.23 -18.33
CA LEU A 71 7.87 -2.97 -19.33
C LEU A 71 8.46 -2.11 -20.45
N VAL A 72 8.25 -2.54 -21.69
CA VAL A 72 8.50 -1.70 -22.87
C VAL A 72 7.23 -0.91 -23.13
N VAL A 73 7.34 0.41 -23.16
CA VAL A 73 6.24 1.34 -23.46
C VAL A 73 6.52 2.06 -24.77
N ALA A 74 5.53 2.72 -25.34
CA ALA A 74 5.71 3.50 -26.56
C ALA A 74 6.81 4.57 -26.37
N GLY A 75 7.93 4.42 -27.07
CA GLY A 75 9.05 5.36 -27.02
C GLY A 75 9.98 5.24 -25.80
N GLY A 76 9.79 4.25 -24.93
CA GLY A 76 10.59 4.15 -23.71
C GLY A 76 10.52 2.83 -22.96
N CYS A 77 11.04 2.86 -21.75
CA CYS A 77 11.04 1.74 -20.83
C CYS A 77 10.59 2.18 -19.43
N VAL A 78 9.88 1.29 -18.74
CA VAL A 78 9.55 1.44 -17.33
C VAL A 78 10.01 0.19 -16.57
N VAL A 79 10.72 0.41 -15.47
CA VAL A 79 11.15 -0.65 -14.56
C VAL A 79 10.59 -0.39 -13.17
N TYR A 80 10.05 -1.44 -12.58
CA TYR A 80 9.67 -1.50 -11.19
C TYR A 80 10.60 -2.47 -10.45
N ARG A 81 11.13 -2.05 -9.30
CA ARG A 81 12.04 -2.86 -8.47
C ARG A 81 11.59 -2.89 -7.03
N LEU A 82 11.56 -4.07 -6.46
CA LEU A 82 11.35 -4.31 -5.04
C LEU A 82 12.72 -4.50 -4.38
N GLN A 83 13.09 -3.57 -3.51
CA GLN A 83 14.36 -3.60 -2.79
C GLN A 83 14.09 -3.28 -1.33
N SER A 84 14.43 -4.22 -0.43
CA SER A 84 14.28 -4.05 1.02
C SER A 84 12.84 -3.67 1.44
N GLY A 85 11.83 -4.25 0.79
CA GLY A 85 10.42 -3.92 1.03
C GLY A 85 10.00 -2.53 0.54
N GLN A 86 10.80 -1.89 -0.32
CA GLN A 86 10.47 -0.63 -0.96
C GLN A 86 10.29 -0.85 -2.46
N LEU A 87 9.30 -0.16 -3.04
CA LEU A 87 9.05 -0.20 -4.47
C LEU A 87 9.67 1.03 -5.13
N PHE A 88 10.54 0.81 -6.10
CA PHE A 88 11.13 1.86 -6.92
C PHE A 88 10.59 1.77 -8.33
N ARG A 89 10.32 2.92 -8.93
CA ARG A 89 9.97 3.05 -10.33
C ARG A 89 11.02 3.88 -11.04
N GLN A 90 11.47 3.40 -12.19
CA GLN A 90 12.42 4.07 -13.05
C GLN A 90 11.86 4.07 -14.46
N ALA A 91 11.84 5.23 -15.12
CA ALA A 91 11.33 5.36 -16.48
C ALA A 91 12.28 6.22 -17.31
N TRP A 92 12.47 5.85 -18.57
CA TRP A 92 13.34 6.56 -19.49
C TRP A 92 12.89 6.40 -20.94
N VAL A 93 13.36 7.31 -21.80
CA VAL A 93 13.15 7.27 -23.24
C VAL A 93 14.23 6.39 -23.89
N GLY A 94 13.84 5.57 -24.86
CA GLY A 94 14.74 4.66 -25.58
C GLY A 94 14.57 3.18 -25.21
N GLY A 95 15.58 2.38 -25.52
CA GLY A 95 15.50 0.92 -25.43
C GLY A 95 15.48 0.39 -23.98
N CYS A 96 14.78 -0.72 -23.76
CA CYS A 96 14.75 -1.43 -22.47
C CYS A 96 16.00 -2.28 -22.18
N ALA A 97 16.96 -2.38 -23.10
CA ALA A 97 18.15 -3.22 -22.89
C ALA A 97 19.08 -2.67 -21.80
N VAL A 98 19.21 -1.34 -21.72
CA VAL A 98 20.08 -0.66 -20.76
C VAL A 98 19.20 0.16 -19.82
N VAL A 99 19.30 -0.10 -18.52
CA VAL A 99 18.58 0.67 -17.51
C VAL A 99 19.14 2.08 -17.45
N SER A 100 18.28 3.07 -17.60
CA SER A 100 18.65 4.49 -17.48
C SER A 100 17.57 5.28 -16.73
N GLY A 101 17.83 6.55 -16.42
CA GLY A 101 16.93 7.39 -15.62
C GLY A 101 17.19 7.28 -14.12
N VAL A 102 16.41 8.02 -13.32
CA VAL A 102 16.57 8.08 -11.86
C VAL A 102 15.51 7.20 -11.20
N PRO A 103 15.87 6.27 -10.29
CA PRO A 103 14.89 5.51 -9.54
C PRO A 103 14.15 6.44 -8.57
N VAL A 104 12.82 6.43 -8.67
CA VAL A 104 11.92 7.15 -7.77
C VAL A 104 11.30 6.14 -6.82
N ARG A 105 11.46 6.37 -5.51
CA ARG A 105 10.78 5.56 -4.49
C ARG A 105 9.28 5.84 -4.57
N LEU A 106 8.49 4.78 -4.67
CA LEU A 106 7.05 4.82 -4.53
C LEU A 106 6.70 4.51 -3.07
N LEU A 107 5.60 5.09 -2.59
CA LEU A 107 5.07 4.83 -1.24
C LEU A 107 6.04 5.24 -0.13
N GLU A 108 6.40 6.52 -0.03
CA GLU A 108 7.47 7.00 0.87
C GLU A 108 7.29 6.58 2.34
N ASP A 109 6.05 6.55 2.83
CA ASP A 109 5.72 6.20 4.22
C ASP A 109 5.20 4.76 4.38
N THR A 110 5.26 3.94 3.33
CA THR A 110 4.74 2.57 3.35
C THR A 110 5.77 1.59 2.82
N SER A 111 5.78 0.39 3.38
CA SER A 111 6.64 -0.70 2.93
C SER A 111 5.80 -1.89 2.50
N LEU A 112 6.39 -2.70 1.63
CA LEU A 112 5.81 -3.88 1.01
C LEU A 112 6.69 -5.08 1.41
N PRO A 113 6.62 -5.55 2.67
CA PRO A 113 7.60 -6.46 3.25
C PRO A 113 7.65 -7.82 2.57
N LEU A 114 6.53 -8.27 1.99
CA LEU A 114 6.39 -9.61 1.41
C LEU A 114 6.17 -9.58 -0.11
N ALA A 115 6.03 -8.38 -0.68
CA ALA A 115 5.60 -8.22 -2.05
C ALA A 115 6.57 -8.85 -3.05
N ARG A 116 6.00 -9.37 -4.12
CA ARG A 116 6.68 -9.94 -5.28
C ARG A 116 5.82 -9.80 -6.52
N PHE A 117 6.47 -9.63 -7.66
CA PHE A 117 5.78 -9.67 -8.95
C PHE A 117 5.48 -11.12 -9.34
N CYS A 118 4.26 -11.35 -9.81
CA CYS A 118 3.79 -12.64 -10.26
C CYS A 118 3.15 -12.51 -11.64
N SER A 119 3.26 -13.54 -12.46
CA SER A 119 2.55 -13.65 -13.75
C SER A 119 1.84 -14.97 -13.91
N ASP A 120 0.74 -14.91 -14.64
CA ASP A 120 0.13 -16.04 -15.32
C ASP A 120 0.37 -15.92 -16.84
N PRO A 121 1.25 -16.74 -17.43
CA PRO A 121 1.46 -16.73 -18.87
C PRO A 121 0.22 -17.23 -19.63
N ALA A 122 -0.60 -18.11 -19.05
CA ALA A 122 -1.78 -18.66 -19.72
C ALA A 122 -2.90 -17.62 -19.85
N LEU A 123 -3.13 -16.83 -18.79
CA LEU A 123 -4.12 -15.75 -18.80
C LEU A 123 -3.56 -14.39 -19.23
N ARG A 124 -2.27 -14.30 -19.55
CA ARG A 124 -1.54 -13.05 -19.81
C ARG A 124 -1.77 -12.02 -18.69
N ARG A 125 -1.81 -12.48 -17.45
CA ARG A 125 -2.02 -11.63 -16.28
C ARG A 125 -0.73 -11.45 -15.52
N MET A 126 -0.65 -10.32 -14.83
CA MET A 126 0.41 -10.06 -13.88
C MET A 126 -0.09 -9.21 -12.73
N GLY A 127 0.62 -9.26 -11.63
CA GLY A 127 0.28 -8.46 -10.47
C GLY A 127 1.34 -8.48 -9.40
N LEU A 128 1.08 -7.69 -8.37
CA LEU A 128 1.91 -7.61 -7.18
C LEU A 128 1.20 -8.34 -6.03
N PHE A 129 1.85 -9.35 -5.45
CA PHE A 129 1.27 -10.20 -4.40
C PHE A 129 2.30 -10.39 -3.28
N ASP A 130 1.87 -10.79 -2.09
CA ASP A 130 2.79 -11.32 -1.08
C ASP A 130 3.28 -12.73 -1.44
N VAL A 131 2.40 -13.54 -2.04
CA VAL A 131 2.66 -14.91 -2.50
C VAL A 131 2.00 -15.09 -3.85
N CYS A 132 2.73 -15.64 -4.82
CA CYS A 132 2.17 -15.87 -6.15
C CYS A 132 1.06 -16.92 -6.09
N PRO A 133 -0.14 -16.62 -6.64
CA PRO A 133 -1.24 -17.55 -6.60
C PRO A 133 -0.94 -18.75 -7.50
N SER A 134 -1.33 -19.94 -7.04
CA SER A 134 -1.29 -21.17 -7.85
C SER A 134 -2.39 -21.20 -8.91
N ASN A 135 -3.48 -20.44 -8.69
CA ASN A 135 -4.60 -20.30 -9.61
C ASN A 135 -5.05 -18.83 -9.65
N TRP A 136 -5.11 -18.25 -10.86
CA TRP A 136 -5.48 -16.86 -11.10
C TRP A 136 -6.98 -16.65 -11.36
N ASN A 137 -7.77 -17.73 -11.40
CA ASN A 137 -9.23 -17.69 -11.62
C ASN A 137 -10.01 -17.30 -10.36
N SER A 138 -9.47 -17.65 -9.19
CA SER A 138 -9.85 -17.02 -7.92
C SER A 138 -8.71 -16.07 -7.59
N VAL A 139 -8.93 -14.75 -7.63
CA VAL A 139 -7.96 -13.77 -7.12
C VAL A 139 -7.94 -13.92 -5.59
N GLY A 140 -7.35 -15.02 -5.12
CA GLY A 140 -7.02 -15.30 -3.75
C GLY A 140 -5.59 -14.84 -3.51
N GLY A 141 -5.39 -14.13 -2.40
CA GLY A 141 -4.10 -13.57 -2.03
C GLY A 141 -4.26 -12.16 -1.46
N GLY A 142 -3.17 -11.68 -0.87
CA GLY A 142 -3.08 -10.35 -0.31
C GLY A 142 -1.81 -9.65 -0.78
N LEU A 143 -1.84 -8.33 -0.72
CA LEU A 143 -0.66 -7.49 -0.72
C LEU A 143 -0.61 -6.77 0.62
N THR A 144 0.42 -7.05 1.41
CA THR A 144 0.61 -6.43 2.71
C THR A 144 1.34 -5.11 2.56
N LEU A 145 0.69 -4.03 2.96
CA LEU A 145 1.28 -2.71 3.11
C LEU A 145 1.54 -2.48 4.61
N ARG A 146 2.78 -2.12 4.95
CA ARG A 146 3.20 -1.81 6.31
C ARG A 146 3.49 -0.32 6.46
N GLN A 147 2.75 0.34 7.33
CA GLN A 147 2.95 1.74 7.70
C GLN A 147 2.99 1.85 9.23
N ASN A 148 4.03 2.48 9.78
CA ASN A 148 4.21 2.63 11.24
C ASN A 148 4.10 1.30 12.03
N ASN A 149 4.70 0.22 11.51
CA ASN A 149 4.63 -1.15 12.04
C ASN A 149 3.23 -1.77 12.10
N GLN A 150 2.24 -1.18 11.43
CA GLN A 150 0.93 -1.78 11.25
C GLN A 150 0.81 -2.35 9.84
N ASP A 151 0.41 -3.62 9.77
CA ASP A 151 0.20 -4.34 8.52
C ASP A 151 -1.27 -4.24 8.10
N GLN A 152 -1.48 -3.88 6.85
CA GLN A 152 -2.79 -3.80 6.22
C GLN A 152 -2.78 -4.62 4.93
N VAL A 153 -3.75 -5.51 4.80
CA VAL A 153 -3.85 -6.42 3.67
C VAL A 153 -4.84 -5.88 2.65
N PHE A 154 -4.36 -5.68 1.44
CA PHE A 154 -5.16 -5.22 0.31
C PHE A 154 -5.31 -6.32 -0.73
N ALA A 155 -6.32 -6.19 -1.58
CA ALA A 155 -6.39 -7.00 -2.78
C ALA A 155 -5.12 -6.76 -3.63
N PRO A 156 -4.55 -7.79 -4.27
CA PRO A 156 -3.39 -7.61 -5.13
C PRO A 156 -3.76 -6.79 -6.38
N PRO A 157 -2.94 -5.80 -6.81
CA PRO A 157 -3.15 -5.10 -8.06
C PRO A 157 -2.80 -6.04 -9.23
N VAL A 158 -3.84 -6.58 -9.86
CA VAL A 158 -3.75 -7.47 -11.02
C VAL A 158 -4.13 -6.74 -12.30
N VAL A 159 -3.36 -6.94 -13.36
CA VAL A 159 -3.58 -6.37 -14.68
C VAL A 159 -3.45 -7.46 -15.74
N SER A 160 -4.38 -7.46 -16.70
CA SER A 160 -4.29 -8.28 -17.92
C SER A 160 -3.51 -7.50 -18.98
N LEU A 161 -2.55 -8.16 -19.61
CA LEU A 161 -1.80 -7.65 -20.75
C LEU A 161 -2.67 -7.77 -22.01
N ARG A 162 -2.53 -6.80 -22.93
CA ARG A 162 -3.21 -6.83 -24.23
C ARG A 162 -2.48 -7.74 -25.22
#